data_AF-A0A9Q8Z973-F1
#
_entry.id   AF-A0A9Q8Z973-F1
#
_cell.length_a   1.000
_cell.length_b   1.000
_cell.length_c   1.000
_cell.angle_alpha   90.00
_cell.angle_beta   90.00
_cell.angle_gamma   90.00
#
_symmetry.space_group_name_H-M   'P 1'
#
loop_
_entity.id
_entity.type
_entity.pdbx_description
1 polymer ?
#
loop_
_entity_poly.entity_id
_entity_poly.type
_entity_poly.pdbx_seq_one_letter_code
_entity_poly.pdbx_strand_id
1 'polypeptide(L)'
;MFPPKLLAQVCKINHLRLRAQTNKDCNEQDLLQEAYSILDCIETYSPEESARSKSSSKADWVRIGTVYRSATALYCVLSLQSAFVLPENTVLRNICVGHGQTLSFHLAESLSSARTKRFMLWPLVVQGVEAVYSDTATRAFVSEQLSKLSWSVGTSIPLTAQKILESFWASGNRRWDNCFDKPYPFTMQIAVDVSQVSML
;
A
#
# COMPACT_ATOMS: atom_id res chain seq x y z
N MET A 1 0.61 8.43 -9.72
CA MET A 1 -0.48 7.61 -10.30
C MET A 1 -0.20 6.18 -9.91
N PHE A 2 -1.21 5.40 -9.53
CA PHE A 2 -1.05 3.99 -9.17
C PHE A 2 -0.70 3.17 -10.43
N PRO A 3 0.39 2.37 -10.46
CA PRO A 3 0.69 1.51 -11.60
C PRO A 3 -0.44 0.50 -11.90
N PRO A 4 -1.02 0.47 -13.12
CA PRO A 4 -2.21 -0.33 -13.40
C PRO A 4 -2.09 -1.83 -13.08
N LYS A 5 -0.93 -2.43 -13.35
CA LYS A 5 -0.67 -3.86 -13.04
C LYS A 5 -0.76 -4.14 -11.54
N LEU A 6 -0.25 -3.24 -10.70
CA LEU A 6 -0.32 -3.37 -9.24
C LEU A 6 -1.73 -3.07 -8.72
N LEU A 7 -2.43 -2.11 -9.33
CA LEU A 7 -3.83 -1.82 -8.99
C LEU A 7 -4.72 -3.05 -9.23
N ALA A 8 -4.50 -3.77 -10.34
CA ALA A 8 -5.18 -5.03 -10.60
C ALA A 8 -4.93 -6.07 -9.49
N GLN A 9 -3.72 -6.14 -8.94
CA GLN A 9 -3.44 -7.03 -7.80
C GLN A 9 -4.17 -6.59 -6.53
N VAL A 10 -4.24 -5.28 -6.23
CA VAL A 10 -5.05 -4.77 -5.10
C VAL A 10 -6.52 -5.17 -5.24
N CYS A 11 -7.09 -5.09 -6.45
CA CYS A 11 -8.45 -5.55 -6.70
C CYS A 11 -8.61 -7.07 -6.43
N LYS A 12 -7.65 -7.89 -6.88
CA LYS A 12 -7.66 -9.34 -6.61
C LYS A 12 -7.53 -9.65 -5.13
N ILE A 13 -6.66 -8.94 -4.39
CA ILE A 13 -6.52 -9.08 -2.93
C ILE A 13 -7.86 -8.79 -2.25
N ASN A 14 -8.53 -7.69 -2.61
CA ASN A 14 -9.84 -7.34 -2.06
C ASN A 14 -10.92 -8.39 -2.36
N HIS A 15 -10.94 -8.88 -3.61
CA HIS A 15 -11.86 -9.93 -4.02
C HIS A 15 -11.63 -11.24 -3.25
N LEU A 16 -10.37 -11.61 -3.04
CA LEU A 16 -10.00 -12.81 -2.30
C LEU A 16 -10.38 -12.70 -0.82
N ARG A 17 -10.16 -11.52 -0.20
CA ARG A 17 -10.61 -11.22 1.17
C ARG A 17 -12.13 -11.33 1.31
N LEU A 18 -12.88 -10.79 0.35
CA LEU A 18 -14.34 -10.88 0.35
C LEU A 18 -14.80 -12.35 0.26
N ARG A 19 -14.23 -13.13 -0.67
CA ARG A 19 -14.55 -14.55 -0.83
C ARG A 19 -14.29 -15.36 0.44
N ALA A 20 -13.15 -15.13 1.09
CA ALA A 20 -12.80 -15.81 2.34
C ALA A 20 -13.80 -15.50 3.48
N GLN A 21 -14.42 -14.32 3.48
CA GLN A 21 -15.42 -13.93 4.48
C GLN A 21 -16.84 -14.42 4.16
N THR A 22 -17.20 -14.52 2.87
CA THR A 22 -18.60 -14.76 2.47
C THR A 22 -18.90 -16.19 2.04
N ASN A 23 -17.94 -16.92 1.49
CA ASN A 23 -18.17 -18.27 0.93
C ASN A 23 -17.67 -19.35 1.89
N LYS A 24 -18.61 -19.97 2.61
CA LYS A 24 -18.34 -21.12 3.49
C LYS A 24 -17.86 -22.37 2.74
N ASP A 25 -18.14 -22.45 1.43
CA ASP A 25 -17.78 -23.58 0.58
C ASP A 25 -16.50 -23.34 -0.24
N CYS A 26 -15.79 -22.23 -0.03
CA CYS A 26 -14.52 -22.01 -0.71
C CYS A 26 -13.44 -22.96 -0.16
N ASN A 27 -12.82 -23.71 -1.06
CA ASN A 27 -11.66 -24.53 -0.74
C ASN A 27 -10.49 -23.64 -0.28
N GLU A 28 -10.08 -23.80 0.98
CA GLU A 28 -8.98 -23.04 1.60
C GLU A 28 -7.68 -23.15 0.80
N GLN A 29 -7.41 -24.32 0.22
CA GLN A 29 -6.21 -24.55 -0.58
C GLN A 29 -6.21 -23.72 -1.87
N ASP A 30 -7.38 -23.52 -2.48
CA ASP A 30 -7.51 -22.70 -3.70
C ASP A 30 -7.30 -21.21 -3.37
N LEU A 31 -7.85 -20.75 -2.23
CA LEU A 31 -7.63 -19.38 -1.75
C LEU A 31 -6.15 -19.12 -1.45
N LEU A 32 -5.49 -20.09 -0.80
CA LEU A 32 -4.07 -20.01 -0.47
C LEU A 32 -3.20 -19.97 -1.73
N GLN A 33 -3.48 -20.83 -2.71
CA GLN A 33 -2.75 -20.87 -3.98
C GLN A 33 -2.92 -19.57 -4.77
N GLU A 34 -4.14 -19.01 -4.80
CA GLU A 34 -4.43 -17.73 -5.42
C GLU A 34 -3.68 -16.58 -4.72
N ALA A 35 -3.62 -16.59 -3.39
CA ALA A 35 -2.88 -15.59 -2.61
C ALA A 35 -1.38 -15.58 -2.95
N TYR A 36 -0.74 -16.75 -3.00
CA TYR A 36 0.67 -16.85 -3.39
C TYR A 36 0.92 -16.44 -4.84
N SER A 37 0.00 -16.78 -5.76
CA SER A 37 0.07 -16.34 -7.16
C SER A 37 0.00 -14.81 -7.29
N ILE A 38 -0.88 -14.16 -6.52
CA ILE A 38 -0.94 -12.69 -6.45
C ILE A 38 0.37 -12.11 -5.92
N LEU A 39 0.92 -12.69 -4.84
CA LEU A 39 2.19 -12.23 -4.26
C LEU A 39 3.35 -12.36 -5.25
N ASP A 40 3.44 -13.49 -5.96
CA ASP A 40 4.46 -13.71 -7.00
C ASP A 40 4.33 -12.71 -8.16
N CYS A 41 3.10 -12.39 -8.59
CA CYS A 41 2.86 -11.35 -9.59
C CYS A 41 3.32 -9.95 -9.12
N ILE A 42 3.22 -9.66 -7.82
CA ILE A 42 3.72 -8.40 -7.24
C ILE A 42 5.25 -8.42 -7.20
N GLU A 43 5.85 -9.54 -6.84
CA GLU A 43 7.31 -9.69 -6.72
C GLU A 43 8.04 -9.70 -8.06
N THR A 44 7.39 -10.19 -9.10
CA THR A 44 7.92 -10.17 -10.47
C THR A 44 7.64 -8.85 -11.19
N TYR A 45 6.89 -7.92 -10.59
CA TYR A 45 6.69 -6.59 -11.18
C TYR A 45 8.00 -5.80 -11.22
N SER A 46 8.38 -5.33 -12.41
CA SER A 46 9.51 -4.40 -12.60
C SER A 46 9.05 -2.94 -12.72
N PRO A 47 9.43 -2.08 -11.76
CA PRO A 47 9.26 -0.63 -11.85
C PRO A 47 9.95 -0.02 -13.08
N GLU A 48 11.15 -0.52 -13.42
CA GLU A 48 11.96 -0.07 -14.56
C GLU A 48 11.23 -0.29 -15.87
N GLU A 49 10.71 -1.50 -16.07
CA GLU A 49 9.96 -1.84 -17.27
C GLU A 49 8.69 -1.01 -17.40
N SER A 50 7.97 -0.83 -16.29
CA SER A 50 6.75 -0.02 -16.24
C SER A 50 7.01 1.46 -16.50
N ALA A 51 8.21 1.96 -16.22
CA ALA A 51 8.60 3.35 -16.46
C ALA A 51 9.15 3.61 -17.87
N ARG A 52 9.47 2.56 -18.66
CA ARG A 52 10.07 2.72 -20.01
C ARG A 52 9.26 3.59 -20.96
N SER A 53 7.92 3.53 -20.89
CA SER A 53 7.03 4.31 -21.75
C SER A 53 6.83 5.77 -21.31
N LYS A 54 7.46 6.20 -20.21
CA LYS A 54 7.35 7.56 -19.67
C LYS A 54 8.55 8.40 -20.12
N SER A 55 8.32 9.26 -21.12
CA SER A 55 9.36 10.08 -21.76
C SER A 55 9.97 11.15 -20.85
N SER A 56 9.23 11.63 -19.84
CA SER A 56 9.74 12.57 -18.83
C SER A 56 9.75 11.95 -17.43
N SER A 57 10.80 12.28 -16.67
CA SER A 57 10.94 11.91 -15.24
C SER A 57 10.94 10.39 -14.99
N LYS A 58 11.64 9.60 -15.83
CA LYS A 58 11.78 8.14 -15.68
C LYS A 58 12.16 7.72 -14.25
N ALA A 59 13.11 8.43 -13.62
CA ALA A 59 13.53 8.14 -12.25
C ALA A 59 12.39 8.28 -11.23
N ASP A 60 11.54 9.33 -11.36
CA ASP A 60 10.37 9.50 -10.49
C ASP A 60 9.36 8.36 -10.69
N TRP A 61 9.16 7.91 -11.93
CA TRP A 61 8.25 6.80 -12.24
C TRP A 61 8.76 5.45 -11.73
N VAL A 62 10.06 5.19 -11.83
CA VAL A 62 10.69 4.01 -11.22
C VAL A 62 10.47 4.05 -9.71
N ARG A 63 10.76 5.19 -9.06
CA ARG A 63 10.57 5.35 -7.61
C ARG A 63 9.12 5.13 -7.19
N ILE A 64 8.16 5.72 -7.92
CA ILE A 64 6.72 5.47 -7.68
C ILE A 64 6.42 3.97 -7.83
N GLY A 65 6.90 3.31 -8.88
CA GLY A 65 6.70 1.88 -9.09
C GLY A 65 7.24 1.03 -7.94
N THR A 66 8.43 1.35 -7.42
CA THR A 66 9.06 0.65 -6.29
C THR A 66 8.27 0.83 -4.99
N VAL A 67 7.84 2.06 -4.70
CA VAL A 67 7.00 2.37 -3.53
C VAL A 67 5.69 1.59 -3.60
N TYR A 68 5.01 1.63 -4.75
CA TYR A 68 3.72 0.95 -4.90
C TYR A 68 3.86 -0.57 -4.90
N ARG A 69 4.93 -1.14 -5.47
CA ARG A 69 5.20 -2.59 -5.37
C ARG A 69 5.31 -3.01 -3.92
N SER A 70 6.16 -2.32 -3.14
CA SER A 70 6.39 -2.64 -1.74
C SER A 70 5.14 -2.48 -0.88
N ALA A 71 4.39 -1.40 -1.08
CA ALA A 71 3.11 -1.20 -0.39
C ALA A 71 2.07 -2.27 -0.79
N THR A 72 2.05 -2.72 -2.04
CA THR A 72 1.12 -3.75 -2.50
C THR A 72 1.47 -5.13 -1.94
N ALA A 73 2.76 -5.46 -1.85
CA ALA A 73 3.23 -6.70 -1.22
C ALA A 73 2.89 -6.73 0.28
N LEU A 74 3.15 -5.62 1.00
CA LEU A 74 2.75 -5.48 2.40
C LEU A 74 1.23 -5.61 2.57
N TYR A 75 0.46 -4.91 1.73
CA TYR A 75 -0.99 -5.01 1.76
C TYR A 75 -1.46 -6.45 1.52
N CYS A 76 -0.92 -7.14 0.52
CA CYS A 76 -1.21 -8.54 0.21
C CYS A 76 -1.05 -9.42 1.44
N VAL A 77 0.14 -9.42 2.05
CA VAL A 77 0.44 -10.28 3.18
C VAL A 77 -0.39 -9.92 4.41
N LEU A 78 -0.34 -8.66 4.85
CA LEU A 78 -0.97 -8.23 6.10
C LEU A 78 -2.50 -8.36 6.06
N SER A 79 -3.12 -8.02 4.94
CA SER A 79 -4.58 -8.06 4.82
C SER A 79 -5.13 -9.48 4.60
N LEU A 80 -4.40 -10.35 3.90
CA LEU A 80 -4.80 -11.75 3.72
C LEU A 80 -4.51 -12.61 4.96
N GLN A 81 -3.49 -12.29 5.76
CA GLN A 81 -3.31 -12.90 7.08
C GLN A 81 -4.44 -12.51 8.04
N SER A 82 -4.86 -11.24 8.00
CA SER A 82 -6.00 -10.78 8.79
C SER A 82 -7.31 -11.46 8.40
N ALA A 83 -7.47 -11.80 7.12
CA ALA A 83 -8.59 -12.58 6.59
C ALA A 83 -8.39 -14.11 6.69
N PHE A 84 -7.35 -14.58 7.38
CA PHE A 84 -7.01 -16.00 7.55
C PHE A 84 -6.76 -16.78 6.25
N VAL A 85 -6.47 -16.09 5.14
CA VAL A 85 -6.15 -16.71 3.84
C VAL A 85 -4.66 -17.09 3.77
N LEU A 86 -3.78 -16.17 4.17
CA LEU A 86 -2.34 -16.46 4.26
C LEU A 86 -1.98 -16.86 5.70
N PRO A 87 -1.08 -17.83 5.89
CA PRO A 87 -0.61 -18.20 7.21
C PRO A 87 0.31 -17.13 7.81
N GLU A 88 0.40 -17.08 9.13
CA GLU A 88 1.44 -16.33 9.84
C GLU A 88 2.70 -17.21 9.94
N ASN A 89 3.73 -16.92 9.14
CA ASN A 89 5.00 -17.66 9.16
C ASN A 89 6.21 -16.73 8.95
N THR A 90 7.41 -17.25 9.21
CA THR A 90 8.67 -16.50 9.12
C THR A 90 9.01 -16.06 7.70
N VAL A 91 8.63 -16.83 6.67
CA VAL A 91 8.88 -16.50 5.27
C VAL A 91 8.13 -15.23 4.87
N LEU A 92 6.81 -15.20 5.11
CA LEU A 92 5.98 -14.04 4.82
C LEU A 92 6.36 -12.84 5.69
N ARG A 93 6.76 -13.07 6.94
CA ARG A 93 7.25 -12.01 7.82
C ARG A 93 8.54 -11.38 7.28
N ASN A 94 9.47 -12.16 6.75
CA ASN A 94 10.71 -11.66 6.13
C ASN A 94 10.41 -10.84 4.86
N ILE A 95 9.45 -11.28 4.04
CA ILE A 95 8.95 -10.50 2.89
C ILE A 95 8.46 -9.13 3.35
N CYS A 96 7.62 -9.08 4.38
CA CYS A 96 7.13 -7.81 4.91
C CYS A 96 8.26 -6.93 5.46
N VAL A 97 9.24 -7.49 6.18
CA VAL A 97 10.40 -6.71 6.67
C VAL A 97 11.18 -6.09 5.49
N GLY A 98 11.47 -6.87 4.45
CA GLY A 98 12.19 -6.37 3.27
C GLY A 98 11.44 -5.26 2.54
N HIS A 99 10.13 -5.41 2.35
CA HIS A 99 9.30 -4.35 1.76
C HIS A 99 9.12 -3.15 2.67
N GLY A 100 9.00 -3.34 3.98
CA GLY A 100 8.91 -2.24 4.95
C GLY A 100 10.17 -1.37 4.96
N GLN A 101 11.35 -1.99 4.84
CA GLN A 101 12.63 -1.28 4.70
C GLN A 101 12.72 -0.52 3.36
N THR A 102 12.40 -1.21 2.25
CA THR A 102 12.39 -0.61 0.91
C THR A 102 11.43 0.57 0.84
N LEU A 103 10.24 0.42 1.43
CA LEU A 103 9.19 1.43 1.44
C LEU A 103 9.62 2.63 2.30
N SER A 104 10.20 2.40 3.48
CA SER A 104 10.74 3.48 4.34
C SER A 104 11.77 4.33 3.60
N PHE A 105 12.74 3.69 2.95
CA PHE A 105 13.81 4.37 2.21
C PHE A 105 13.24 5.25 1.08
N HIS A 106 12.38 4.69 0.24
CA HIS A 106 11.85 5.44 -0.92
C HIS A 106 10.74 6.43 -0.57
N LEU A 107 10.00 6.24 0.53
CA LEU A 107 8.98 7.19 0.97
C LEU A 107 9.59 8.53 1.34
N ALA A 108 10.70 8.54 2.09
CA ALA A 108 11.38 9.78 2.48
C ALA A 108 11.71 10.65 1.27
N GLU A 109 12.36 10.07 0.25
CA GLU A 109 12.68 10.79 -1.00
C GLU A 109 11.42 11.23 -1.77
N SER A 110 10.43 10.34 -1.85
CA SER A 110 9.20 10.59 -2.62
C SER A 110 8.34 11.69 -2.00
N LEU A 111 8.36 11.84 -0.68
CA LEU A 111 7.63 12.86 0.06
C LEU A 111 8.30 14.25 -0.03
N SER A 112 9.63 14.30 -0.18
CA SER A 112 10.35 15.55 -0.40
C SER A 112 10.14 16.17 -1.79
N SER A 113 9.77 15.37 -2.79
CA SER A 113 9.53 15.86 -4.16
C SER A 113 8.09 16.27 -4.40
N ALA A 114 7.88 17.50 -4.86
CA ALA A 114 6.55 18.01 -5.19
C ALA A 114 5.84 17.22 -6.30
N ARG A 115 6.60 16.56 -7.18
CA ARG A 115 6.07 15.75 -8.29
C ARG A 115 5.47 14.43 -7.82
N THR A 116 6.05 13.85 -6.78
CA THR A 116 5.73 12.50 -6.32
C THR A 116 4.91 12.46 -5.03
N LYS A 117 5.06 13.45 -4.14
CA LYS A 117 4.45 13.46 -2.79
C LYS A 117 2.94 13.19 -2.79
N ARG A 118 2.22 13.72 -3.79
CA ARG A 118 0.77 13.54 -3.95
C ARG A 118 0.32 12.10 -4.20
N PHE A 119 1.25 11.18 -4.44
CA PHE A 119 0.97 9.75 -4.65
C PHE A 119 1.31 8.90 -3.42
N MET A 120 1.76 9.51 -2.32
CA MET A 120 2.36 8.77 -1.21
C MET A 120 1.39 8.43 -0.06
N LEU A 121 0.14 8.90 -0.09
CA LEU A 121 -0.82 8.65 1.02
C LEU A 121 -1.00 7.15 1.29
N TRP A 122 -1.46 6.39 0.29
CA TRP A 122 -1.75 4.98 0.49
C TRP A 122 -0.49 4.17 0.87
N PRO A 123 0.66 4.34 0.21
CA PRO A 123 1.90 3.71 0.66
C PRO A 123 2.30 4.10 2.10
N LEU A 124 2.11 5.36 2.50
CA LEU A 124 2.40 5.83 3.85
C LEU A 124 1.45 5.21 4.90
N VAL A 125 0.17 5.02 4.56
CA VAL A 125 -0.80 4.30 5.39
C VAL A 125 -0.37 2.84 5.57
N VAL A 126 -0.02 2.15 4.49
CA VAL A 126 0.44 0.75 4.54
C VAL A 126 1.71 0.63 5.38
N GLN A 127 2.68 1.55 5.21
CA GLN A 127 3.87 1.62 6.06
C GLN A 127 3.50 1.82 7.53
N GLY A 128 2.48 2.62 7.83
CA GLY A 128 1.98 2.82 9.18
C GLY A 128 1.43 1.55 9.83
N VAL A 129 0.72 0.71 9.07
CA VAL A 129 0.23 -0.58 9.58
C VAL A 129 1.41 -1.51 9.88
N GLU A 130 2.35 -1.60 8.95
CA GLU A 130 3.58 -2.39 9.11
C GLU A 130 4.45 -1.90 10.28
N ALA A 131 4.43 -0.60 10.59
CA ALA A 131 5.18 0.00 11.69
C ALA A 131 4.79 -0.49 13.09
N VAL A 132 3.71 -1.26 13.23
CA VAL A 132 3.39 -1.95 14.49
C VAL A 132 4.44 -3.02 14.85
N TYR A 133 5.10 -3.59 13.84
CA TYR A 133 6.18 -4.57 13.99
C TYR A 133 7.58 -3.92 14.03
N SER A 134 7.69 -2.63 13.73
CA SER A 134 8.95 -1.89 13.73
C SER A 134 9.07 -0.94 14.93
N ASP A 135 10.10 -0.09 14.89
CA ASP A 135 10.46 0.82 15.97
C ASP A 135 9.57 2.08 16.06
N THR A 136 9.68 2.78 17.19
CA THR A 136 8.99 4.04 17.45
C THR A 136 9.38 5.14 16.45
N ALA A 137 10.58 5.08 15.88
CA ALA A 137 11.04 6.04 14.88
C ALA A 137 10.23 5.96 13.59
N THR A 138 9.93 4.75 13.11
CA THR A 138 9.06 4.55 11.94
C THR A 138 7.67 5.13 12.16
N ARG A 139 7.08 4.90 13.35
CA ARG A 139 5.76 5.43 13.70
C ARG A 139 5.75 6.96 13.75
N ALA A 140 6.77 7.56 14.37
CA ALA A 140 6.94 9.00 14.43
C ALA A 140 7.08 9.61 13.02
N PHE A 141 7.89 8.99 12.15
CA PHE A 141 8.03 9.40 10.76
C PHE A 141 6.70 9.36 10.01
N VAL A 142 5.94 8.25 10.10
CA VAL A 142 4.65 8.12 9.43
C VAL A 142 3.65 9.19 9.91
N SER A 143 3.55 9.40 11.23
CA SER A 143 2.66 10.40 11.82
C SER A 143 3.01 11.82 11.35
N GLU A 144 4.29 12.20 11.42
CA GLU A 144 4.76 13.51 10.97
C GLU A 144 4.48 13.75 9.48
N GLN A 145 4.77 12.75 8.64
CA GLN A 145 4.58 12.87 7.20
C GLN A 145 3.10 12.95 6.81
N LEU A 146 2.20 12.24 7.50
CA LEU A 146 0.76 12.36 7.27
C LEU A 146 0.25 13.77 7.59
N SER A 147 0.72 14.35 8.70
CA SER A 147 0.40 15.74 9.05
C SER A 147 0.87 16.72 7.96
N LYS A 148 2.15 16.64 7.56
CA LYS A 148 2.71 17.48 6.48
C LYS A 148 1.99 17.30 5.15
N LEU A 149 1.61 16.07 4.82
CA LEU A 149 0.93 15.74 3.58
C LEU A 149 -0.46 16.37 3.54
N SER A 150 -1.20 16.40 4.66
CA SER A 150 -2.49 17.09 4.78
C SER A 150 -2.40 18.56 4.40
N TRP A 151 -1.42 19.28 4.95
CA TRP A 151 -1.16 20.68 4.60
C TRP A 151 -0.83 20.84 3.12
N SER A 152 -0.04 19.93 2.56
CA SER A 152 0.38 20.01 1.17
C SER A 152 -0.73 19.73 0.16
N VAL A 153 -1.72 18.89 0.50
CA VAL A 153 -2.78 18.48 -0.44
C VAL A 153 -4.10 19.17 -0.17
N GLY A 154 -4.22 19.89 0.96
CA GLY A 154 -5.40 20.66 1.32
C GLY A 154 -6.60 19.81 1.73
N THR A 155 -6.39 18.57 2.19
CA THR A 155 -7.47 17.68 2.63
C THR A 155 -7.18 17.11 4.01
N SER A 156 -8.23 16.78 4.76
CA SER A 156 -8.13 16.15 6.09
C SER A 156 -7.86 14.64 6.05
N ILE A 157 -7.89 14.01 4.86
CA ILE A 157 -7.74 12.56 4.71
C ILE A 157 -6.43 12.04 5.35
N PRO A 158 -5.26 12.69 5.17
CA PRO A 158 -4.03 12.24 5.83
C PRO A 158 -4.09 12.36 7.36
N LEU A 159 -4.77 13.37 7.92
CA LEU A 159 -4.96 13.50 9.37
C LEU A 159 -5.90 12.42 9.92
N THR A 160 -6.92 12.02 9.16
CA THR A 160 -7.77 10.88 9.50
C THR A 160 -6.95 9.59 9.56
N ALA A 161 -6.11 9.35 8.55
CA ALA A 161 -5.17 8.23 8.55
C ALA A 161 -4.22 8.25 9.75
N GLN A 162 -3.68 9.43 10.09
CA GLN A 162 -2.78 9.62 11.23
C GLN A 162 -3.45 9.18 12.54
N LYS A 163 -4.66 9.68 12.81
CA LYS A 163 -5.42 9.32 14.03
C LYS A 163 -5.72 7.83 14.13
N ILE A 164 -6.08 7.21 13.01
CA ILE A 164 -6.37 5.76 12.95
C ILE A 164 -5.12 4.97 13.31
N LEU A 165 -3.97 5.30 12.71
CA LEU A 165 -2.71 4.63 12.95
C LEU A 165 -2.23 4.82 14.40
N GLU A 166 -2.32 6.02 14.95
CA GLU A 166 -1.95 6.31 16.34
C GLU A 166 -2.80 5.52 17.34
N SER A 167 -4.12 5.44 17.10
CA SER A 167 -5.02 4.61 17.89
C SER A 167 -4.68 3.12 17.76
N PHE A 168 -4.38 2.66 16.54
CA PHE A 168 -3.96 1.28 16.29
C PHE A 168 -2.67 0.93 17.03
N TRP A 169 -1.64 1.78 16.95
CA TRP A 169 -0.37 1.58 17.66
C TRP A 169 -0.55 1.57 19.19
N ALA A 170 -1.44 2.40 19.73
CA ALA A 170 -1.74 2.43 21.16
C ALA A 170 -2.55 1.23 21.64
N SER A 171 -3.34 0.60 20.75
CA SER A 171 -4.21 -0.52 21.11
C SER A 171 -3.47 -1.85 21.38
N GLY A 172 -2.22 -1.97 20.95
CA GLY A 172 -1.46 -3.24 21.02
C GLY A 172 -1.87 -4.29 19.98
N ASN A 173 -2.91 -4.04 19.19
CA ASN A 173 -3.29 -4.90 18.06
C ASN A 173 -2.25 -4.86 16.95
N ARG A 174 -2.22 -5.91 16.11
CA ARG A 174 -1.21 -6.04 15.05
C ARG A 174 -1.77 -6.43 13.68
N ARG A 175 -3.05 -6.77 13.57
CA ARG A 175 -3.66 -7.22 12.33
C ARG A 175 -4.27 -6.07 11.54
N TRP A 176 -4.29 -6.24 10.22
CA TRP A 176 -4.83 -5.26 9.28
C TRP A 176 -6.27 -4.85 9.63
N ASP A 177 -7.16 -5.81 9.89
CA ASP A 177 -8.58 -5.51 10.15
C ASP A 177 -8.82 -4.87 11.52
N ASN A 178 -7.88 -4.99 12.47
CA ASN A 178 -7.94 -4.24 13.72
C ASN A 178 -7.50 -2.77 13.55
N CYS A 179 -6.80 -2.44 12.46
CA CYS A 179 -6.41 -1.06 12.17
C CYS A 179 -7.58 -0.25 11.57
N PHE A 180 -8.50 -0.89 10.84
CA PHE A 180 -9.57 -0.20 10.13
C PHE A 180 -10.93 -0.72 10.57
N ASP A 181 -11.65 0.07 11.37
CA ASP A 181 -13.00 -0.21 11.87
C ASP A 181 -14.08 -0.11 10.78
N LYS A 182 -13.79 0.61 9.69
CA LYS A 182 -14.70 0.82 8.56
C LYS A 182 -13.93 1.01 7.26
N PRO A 183 -14.60 0.97 6.09
CA PRO A 183 -13.96 1.28 4.83
C PRO A 183 -13.51 2.75 4.79
N TYR A 184 -12.20 2.98 4.63
CA TYR A 184 -11.63 4.31 4.44
C TYR A 184 -11.09 4.48 3.01
N PRO A 185 -11.61 5.44 2.22
CA PRO A 185 -11.07 5.72 0.91
C PRO A 185 -9.80 6.56 1.05
N PHE A 186 -8.65 5.93 1.34
CA PHE A 186 -7.34 6.60 1.28
C PHE A 186 -6.87 6.77 -0.16
N THR A 187 -7.68 7.48 -0.96
CA THR A 187 -7.35 7.83 -2.33
C THR A 187 -6.71 9.21 -2.37
N MET A 188 -5.70 9.38 -3.21
CA MET A 188 -5.23 10.70 -3.64
C MET A 188 -5.33 10.79 -5.15
N GLN A 189 -5.67 11.99 -5.63
CA GLN A 189 -5.86 12.42 -7.03
C GLN A 189 -5.79 11.25 -8.04
N ILE A 190 -6.96 10.76 -8.44
CA ILE A 190 -7.10 10.05 -9.71
C ILE A 190 -6.84 11.12 -10.77
N ALA A 191 -5.62 11.16 -11.30
CA ALA A 191 -5.35 11.98 -12.47
C ALA A 191 -6.13 11.36 -13.63
N VAL A 192 -7.22 12.02 -14.03
CA VAL A 192 -7.95 11.67 -15.24
C VAL A 192 -7.11 12.13 -16.41
N ASP A 193 -6.90 11.24 -17.38
CA ASP A 193 -6.29 11.63 -18.65
C ASP A 193 -7.27 12.54 -19.39
N VAL A 194 -7.00 13.84 -19.38
CA VAL A 194 -7.78 14.85 -20.09
C VAL A 194 -7.26 15.10 -21.51
N SER A 195 -6.25 14.36 -21.98
CA SER A 195 -5.73 14.53 -23.35
C SER A 195 -6.79 14.28 -24.42
N GLN A 196 -7.82 13.49 -24.09
CA GLN A 196 -8.98 13.24 -24.95
C GLN A 196 -10.09 14.29 -24.82
N VAL A 197 -10.03 15.15 -23.79
CA VAL A 197 -11.04 16.18 -23.50
C VAL A 197 -10.65 17.54 -24.08
N SER A 198 -9.37 17.74 -24.45
CA SER A 198 -8.85 18.99 -25.02
C SER A 198 -9.03 19.15 -26.54
N MET A 199 -9.90 18.35 -27.17
CA MET A 199 -10.26 18.47 -28.60
C MET A 199 -11.68 19.04 -28.80
N LEU A 200 -12.06 20.05 -28.02
CA LEU A 200 -13.27 20.85 -28.23
C LEU A 200 -12.93 22.34 -28.18
#